data_AF-A0A932MCZ3-F1
#
_entry.id   AF-A0A932MCZ3-F1
#
_cell.length_a   1.000
_cell.length_b   1.000
_cell.length_c   1.000
_cell.angle_alpha   90.00
_cell.angle_beta   90.00
_cell.angle_gamma   90.00
#
_symmetry.space_group_name_H-M   'P 1'
#
loop_
_entity.id
_entity.type
_entity.pdbx_description
1 polymer ?
#
loop_
_entity_poly.entity_id
_entity_poly.type
_entity_poly.pdbx_seq_one_letter_code
_entity_poly.pdbx_strand_id
1 'polypeptide(L)'
;MKPALDFIEIVERAAKPRTTGLTLVRDPGFGLQMLRVHLETAAPFIDYAKMRNLTPRLFPESLLVDKVALYREYQIEVFFGGIVFEAAWLQGQVDRAIAYASRFGVKTVEISDNIITLSLEEKLDFVRRYLDAGVSVLYEWGKKYPTAPLEPVRAADEIGRLLALGVSRVILEE
;
A
#
# COMPACT_ATOMS: atom_id res chain seq x y z
N MET A 1 28.29 10.13 -5.78
CA MET A 1 29.07 8.93 -5.41
C MET A 1 29.27 8.11 -6.67
N LYS A 2 30.49 7.65 -6.96
CA LYS A 2 30.78 6.77 -8.11
C LYS A 2 30.25 5.35 -7.80
N PRO A 3 29.39 4.74 -8.63
CA PRO A 3 28.94 3.37 -8.38
C PRO A 3 30.10 2.37 -8.53
N ALA A 4 30.06 1.28 -7.75
CA ALA A 4 30.96 0.16 -7.97
C ALA A 4 30.62 -0.53 -9.31
N LEU A 5 31.64 -1.08 -9.99
CA LEU A 5 31.50 -1.78 -11.27
C LEU A 5 30.87 -0.89 -12.38
N ASP A 6 31.23 0.38 -12.43
CA ASP A 6 30.71 1.36 -13.40
C ASP A 6 31.06 1.08 -14.87
N PHE A 7 31.88 0.06 -15.14
CA PHE A 7 32.13 -0.47 -16.48
C PHE A 7 31.00 -1.39 -17.00
N ILE A 8 30.05 -1.77 -16.14
CA ILE A 8 28.85 -2.51 -16.52
C ILE A 8 27.75 -1.49 -16.79
N GLU A 9 27.37 -1.36 -18.06
CA GLU A 9 26.27 -0.48 -18.46
C GLU A 9 24.93 -1.03 -17.95
N ILE A 10 24.14 -0.16 -17.32
CA ILE A 10 22.79 -0.44 -16.85
C ILE A 10 21.84 0.66 -17.30
N VAL A 11 20.55 0.35 -17.43
CA VAL A 11 19.53 1.37 -17.68
C VAL A 11 19.36 2.21 -16.42
N GLU A 12 19.55 3.52 -16.56
CA GLU A 12 19.31 4.44 -15.46
C GLU A 12 17.83 4.52 -15.11
N ARG A 13 17.54 4.51 -13.81
CA ARG A 13 16.18 4.67 -13.27
C ARG A 13 16.00 6.12 -12.83
N ALA A 14 14.78 6.64 -12.99
CA ALA A 14 14.42 7.94 -12.44
C ALA A 14 14.76 8.04 -10.93
N ALA A 15 15.14 9.24 -10.48
CA ALA A 15 15.32 9.53 -9.06
C ALA A 15 13.96 9.60 -8.34
N LYS A 16 13.97 9.50 -7.00
CA LYS A 16 12.79 9.75 -6.18
C LYS A 16 12.47 11.26 -6.11
N PRO A 17 11.19 11.67 -5.97
CA PRO A 17 9.99 10.82 -5.99
C PRO A 17 9.62 10.36 -7.41
N ARG A 18 9.28 9.07 -7.55
CA ARG A 18 8.98 8.48 -8.85
C ARG A 18 7.49 8.51 -9.16
N THR A 19 7.17 8.57 -10.44
CA THR A 19 5.79 8.47 -10.96
C THR A 19 5.58 7.23 -11.81
N THR A 20 6.66 6.66 -12.37
CA THR A 20 6.69 5.44 -13.19
C THR A 20 7.82 4.50 -12.73
N GLY A 21 7.77 3.23 -13.13
CA GLY A 21 8.76 2.23 -12.73
C GLY A 21 8.84 2.09 -11.20
N LEU A 22 7.67 2.01 -10.55
CA LEU A 22 7.53 2.01 -9.11
C LEU A 22 7.85 0.63 -8.52
N THR A 23 8.41 0.61 -7.32
CA THR A 23 8.67 -0.61 -6.57
C THR A 23 7.94 -0.56 -5.24
N LEU A 24 7.02 -1.50 -5.07
CA LEU A 24 6.30 -1.74 -3.83
C LEU A 24 6.86 -3.00 -3.18
N VAL A 25 7.34 -2.87 -1.93
CA VAL A 25 7.81 -4.00 -1.14
C VAL A 25 6.83 -4.35 -0.04
N ARG A 26 6.88 -5.59 0.43
CA ARG A 26 6.10 -6.06 1.59
C ARG A 26 7.01 -6.12 2.81
N ASP A 27 6.68 -5.36 3.84
CA ASP A 27 7.30 -5.50 5.16
C ASP A 27 6.70 -6.75 5.83
N PRO A 28 7.51 -7.80 6.05
CA PRO A 28 7.03 -9.04 6.64
C PRO A 28 6.82 -8.96 8.17
N GLY A 29 7.17 -7.83 8.78
CA GLY A 29 7.17 -7.62 10.22
C GLY A 29 8.56 -7.35 10.80
N PHE A 30 9.42 -6.63 10.08
CA PHE A 30 10.77 -6.31 10.55
C PHE A 30 10.74 -5.51 11.86
N GLY A 31 11.64 -5.83 12.80
CA GLY A 31 12.01 -4.90 13.87
C GLY A 31 12.81 -3.71 13.32
N LEU A 32 12.93 -2.63 14.09
CA LEU A 32 13.56 -1.38 13.64
C LEU A 32 15.01 -1.55 13.17
N GLN A 33 15.81 -2.35 13.88
CA GLN A 33 17.21 -2.57 13.52
C GLN A 33 17.33 -3.29 12.18
N MET A 34 16.55 -4.37 11.99
CA MET A 34 16.55 -5.13 10.75
C MET A 34 16.02 -4.29 9.58
N LEU A 35 14.99 -3.47 9.83
CA LEU A 35 14.47 -2.54 8.85
C LEU A 35 15.54 -1.52 8.44
N ARG A 36 16.28 -0.94 9.39
CA ARG A 36 17.35 0.02 9.09
C ARG A 36 18.46 -0.58 8.23
N VAL A 37 18.92 -1.79 8.58
CA VAL A 37 19.92 -2.52 7.80
C VAL A 37 19.41 -2.83 6.39
N HIS A 38 18.14 -3.20 6.24
CA HIS A 38 17.55 -3.44 4.93
C HIS A 38 17.50 -2.17 4.07
N LEU A 39 17.06 -1.06 4.66
CA LEU A 39 16.89 0.21 3.95
C LEU A 39 18.23 0.86 3.57
N GLU A 40 19.30 0.61 4.31
CA GLU A 40 20.65 1.14 4.02
C GLU A 40 21.09 0.91 2.57
N THR A 41 20.72 -0.24 1.99
CA THR A 41 21.08 -0.59 0.61
C THR A 41 19.89 -0.57 -0.35
N ALA A 42 18.69 -0.94 0.12
CA ALA A 42 17.53 -1.11 -0.75
C ALA A 42 16.72 0.18 -0.96
N ALA A 43 16.82 1.17 -0.05
CA ALA A 43 15.95 2.34 -0.05
C ALA A 43 15.91 3.13 -1.37
N PRO A 44 17.03 3.34 -2.11
CA PRO A 44 16.99 4.03 -3.39
C PRO A 44 16.04 3.39 -4.40
N PHE A 45 15.76 2.09 -4.27
CA PHE A 45 14.97 1.30 -5.22
C PHE A 45 13.53 1.06 -4.77
N ILE A 46 13.14 1.44 -3.55
CA ILE A 46 11.80 1.19 -3.00
C ILE A 46 11.01 2.49 -2.99
N ASP A 47 9.78 2.51 -3.48
CA ASP A 47 8.91 3.70 -3.43
C ASP A 47 7.78 3.54 -2.41
N TYR A 48 7.27 2.31 -2.28
CA TYR A 48 6.18 1.96 -1.37
C TYR A 48 6.53 0.77 -0.48
N ALA A 49 6.09 0.80 0.77
CA ALA A 49 6.19 -0.32 1.71
C ALA A 49 4.81 -0.69 2.28
N LYS A 50 4.34 -1.88 1.94
CA LYS A 50 3.12 -2.49 2.49
C LYS A 50 3.43 -3.18 3.81
N MET A 51 2.86 -2.74 4.93
CA MET A 51 2.84 -3.56 6.14
C MET A 51 1.89 -4.74 5.92
N ARG A 52 2.45 -5.94 5.79
CA ARG A 52 1.74 -7.11 5.27
C ARG A 52 0.57 -7.53 6.17
N ASN A 53 -0.56 -7.91 5.55
CA ASN A 53 -1.73 -8.47 6.22
C ASN A 53 -2.18 -7.62 7.43
N LEU A 54 -2.55 -8.28 8.53
CA LEU A 54 -2.90 -7.65 9.81
C LEU A 54 -1.69 -7.49 10.74
N THR A 55 -0.45 -7.59 10.25
CA THR A 55 0.74 -7.49 11.12
C THR A 55 0.84 -6.22 11.94
N PRO A 56 0.39 -5.02 11.48
CA PRO A 56 0.43 -3.82 12.31
C PRO A 56 -0.28 -3.99 13.66
N ARG A 57 -1.37 -4.75 13.70
CA ARG A 57 -2.15 -5.01 14.92
C ARG A 57 -1.37 -5.81 15.97
N LEU A 58 -0.32 -6.51 15.58
CA LEU A 58 0.48 -7.36 16.47
C LEU A 58 1.62 -6.60 17.15
N PHE A 59 1.89 -5.36 16.74
CA PHE A 59 2.99 -4.57 17.26
C PHE A 59 2.53 -3.60 18.34
N PRO A 60 3.43 -3.20 19.27
CA PRO A 60 3.23 -1.99 20.07
C PRO A 60 3.03 -0.78 19.16
N GLU A 61 2.13 0.12 19.55
CA GLU A 61 1.86 1.34 18.79
C GLU A 61 3.12 2.20 18.58
N SER A 62 3.98 2.33 19.60
CA SER A 62 5.25 3.06 19.47
C SER A 62 6.15 2.49 18.37
N LEU A 63 6.21 1.16 18.24
CA LEU A 63 6.98 0.50 17.20
C LEU A 63 6.44 0.84 15.80
N LEU A 64 5.12 0.92 15.63
CA LEU A 64 4.53 1.35 14.35
C LEU A 64 4.90 2.79 14.01
N VAL A 65 4.82 3.70 14.99
CA VAL A 65 5.21 5.11 14.80
C VAL A 65 6.67 5.21 14.36
N ASP A 66 7.57 4.51 15.04
CA ASP A 66 9.00 4.50 14.73
C ASP A 66 9.27 3.90 13.34
N LYS A 67 8.56 2.83 12.96
CA LYS A 67 8.69 2.22 11.62
C LYS A 67 8.22 3.16 10.53
N VAL A 68 7.10 3.87 10.75
CA VAL A 68 6.58 4.84 9.79
C VAL A 68 7.55 6.01 9.61
N ALA A 69 8.12 6.51 10.71
CA ALA A 69 9.15 7.54 10.66
C ALA A 69 10.39 7.07 9.88
N LEU A 70 10.86 5.84 10.15
CA LEU A 70 12.03 5.28 9.47
C LEU A 70 11.83 5.13 7.95
N TYR A 71 10.69 4.63 7.48
CA TYR A 71 10.42 4.59 6.03
C TYR A 71 10.43 5.99 5.40
N ARG A 72 9.93 7.00 6.12
CA ARG A 72 9.90 8.39 5.65
C ARG A 72 11.26 9.04 5.54
N GLU A 73 12.17 8.74 6.47
CA GLU A 73 13.57 9.18 6.37
C GLU A 73 14.19 8.80 5.02
N TYR A 74 13.76 7.67 4.45
CA TYR A 74 14.22 7.14 3.16
C TYR A 74 13.31 7.49 1.96
N GLN A 75 12.36 8.41 2.13
CA GLN A 75 11.36 8.79 1.11
C GLN A 75 10.60 7.56 0.56
N ILE A 76 10.13 6.69 1.46
CA ILE A 76 9.29 5.54 1.14
C ILE A 76 7.90 5.79 1.73
N GLU A 77 6.87 5.69 0.89
CA GLU A 77 5.49 5.79 1.35
C GLU A 77 5.06 4.44 1.94
N VAL A 78 4.76 4.43 3.24
CA VAL A 78 4.36 3.23 3.97
C VAL A 78 2.87 3.24 4.22
N PHE A 79 2.24 2.08 4.07
CA PHE A 79 0.79 1.94 4.21
C PHE A 79 0.42 0.58 4.83
N PHE A 80 -0.79 0.50 5.37
CA PHE A 80 -1.36 -0.75 5.88
C PHE A 80 -1.95 -1.56 4.72
N GLY A 81 -1.70 -2.87 4.68
CA GLY A 81 -2.31 -3.75 3.67
C GLY A 81 -3.83 -3.84 3.79
N GLY A 82 -4.49 -4.17 2.69
CA GLY A 82 -5.95 -4.15 2.51
C GLY A 82 -6.71 -5.08 3.46
N ILE A 83 -6.05 -6.14 3.97
CA ILE A 83 -6.59 -7.00 5.04
C ILE A 83 -6.97 -6.20 6.31
N VAL A 84 -6.29 -5.08 6.60
CA VAL A 84 -6.69 -4.19 7.70
C VAL A 84 -8.06 -3.57 7.43
N PHE A 85 -8.29 -3.10 6.20
CA PHE A 85 -9.59 -2.61 5.77
C PHE A 85 -10.65 -3.72 5.79
N GLU A 86 -10.37 -4.89 5.21
CA GLU A 86 -11.34 -6.00 5.15
C GLU A 86 -11.75 -6.46 6.56
N ALA A 87 -10.80 -6.53 7.49
CA ALA A 87 -11.07 -6.86 8.89
C ALA A 87 -11.90 -5.78 9.59
N ALA A 88 -11.62 -4.49 9.34
CA ALA A 88 -12.39 -3.39 9.88
C ALA A 88 -13.82 -3.37 9.32
N TRP A 89 -13.99 -3.68 8.03
CA TRP A 89 -15.29 -3.80 7.37
C TRP A 89 -16.15 -4.89 7.99
N LEU A 90 -15.60 -6.10 8.14
CA LEU A 90 -16.29 -7.24 8.77
C LEU A 90 -16.77 -6.95 10.20
N GLN A 91 -16.13 -5.99 10.89
CA GLN A 91 -16.43 -5.63 12.28
C GLN A 91 -17.22 -4.32 12.40
N GLY A 92 -17.58 -3.66 11.29
CA GLY A 92 -18.25 -2.37 11.31
C GLY A 92 -17.38 -1.23 11.87
N GLN A 93 -16.06 -1.30 11.71
CA GLN A 93 -15.08 -0.38 12.29
C GLN A 93 -14.30 0.45 11.26
N VAL A 94 -14.79 0.57 10.02
CA VAL A 94 -14.07 1.29 8.94
C VAL A 94 -13.77 2.74 9.31
N ASP A 95 -14.71 3.46 9.93
CA ASP A 95 -14.49 4.84 10.37
C ASP A 95 -13.36 4.95 11.40
N ARG A 96 -13.26 3.97 12.29
CA ARG A 96 -12.14 3.92 13.24
C ARG A 96 -10.82 3.62 12.53
N ALA A 97 -10.82 2.78 11.50
CA ALA A 97 -9.62 2.51 10.71
C ALA A 97 -9.14 3.76 9.94
N ILE A 98 -10.06 4.56 9.38
CA ILE A 98 -9.75 5.85 8.75
C ILE A 98 -9.10 6.80 9.77
N ALA A 99 -9.70 6.95 10.96
CA ALA A 99 -9.14 7.78 12.02
C ALA A 99 -7.76 7.28 12.49
N TYR A 100 -7.57 5.96 12.52
CA TYR A 100 -6.29 5.36 12.92
C TYR A 100 -5.18 5.65 11.91
N ALA A 101 -5.44 5.59 10.59
CA ALA A 101 -4.44 5.94 9.58
C ALA A 101 -3.84 7.33 9.82
N SER A 102 -4.70 8.32 10.10
CA SER A 102 -4.30 9.69 10.42
C SER A 102 -3.42 9.77 11.68
N ARG A 103 -3.76 9.01 12.74
CA ARG A 103 -3.03 9.01 14.02
C ARG A 103 -1.58 8.50 13.89
N PHE A 104 -1.34 7.49 13.05
CA PHE A 104 0.01 6.99 12.77
C PHE A 104 0.76 7.84 11.74
N GLY A 105 0.13 8.95 11.33
CA GLY A 105 0.58 9.82 10.28
C GLY A 105 0.59 9.16 8.91
N VAL A 106 0.04 7.95 8.72
CA VAL A 106 0.04 7.24 7.44
C VAL A 106 -0.84 7.99 6.45
N LYS A 107 -0.27 8.40 5.31
CA LYS A 107 -0.96 9.24 4.31
C LYS A 107 -1.66 8.42 3.23
N THR A 108 -1.31 7.15 3.14
CA THR A 108 -1.79 6.22 2.11
C THR A 108 -2.28 4.95 2.77
N VAL A 109 -3.39 4.38 2.30
CA VAL A 109 -3.88 3.06 2.71
C VAL A 109 -4.12 2.18 1.50
N GLU A 110 -4.14 0.87 1.71
CA GLU A 110 -4.69 -0.08 0.74
C GLU A 110 -6.13 -0.42 1.11
N ILE A 111 -7.02 -0.36 0.12
CA ILE A 111 -8.37 -0.93 0.18
C ILE A 111 -8.39 -2.14 -0.74
N SER A 112 -8.99 -3.23 -0.28
CA SER A 112 -9.12 -4.48 -1.04
C SER A 112 -10.45 -5.14 -0.75
N ASP A 113 -10.89 -5.98 -1.68
CA ASP A 113 -11.95 -6.96 -1.46
C ASP A 113 -11.44 -8.34 -1.88
N ASN A 114 -10.23 -8.73 -1.46
CA ASN A 114 -9.62 -9.96 -1.94
C ASN A 114 -10.20 -11.20 -1.26
N ILE A 115 -10.61 -11.08 0.00
CA ILE A 115 -11.24 -12.16 0.78
C ILE A 115 -12.74 -11.90 0.93
N ILE A 116 -13.13 -10.67 1.24
CA ILE A 116 -14.54 -10.27 1.31
C ILE A 116 -15.12 -10.02 -0.08
N THR A 117 -16.44 -9.80 -0.16
CA THR A 117 -17.10 -9.39 -1.41
C THR A 117 -17.78 -8.06 -1.20
N LEU A 118 -17.38 -7.07 -2.00
CA LEU A 118 -18.00 -5.76 -2.07
C LEU A 118 -18.60 -5.57 -3.45
N SER A 119 -19.80 -4.99 -3.51
CA SER A 119 -20.35 -4.40 -4.72
C SER A 119 -19.49 -3.23 -5.20
N LEU A 120 -19.57 -2.88 -6.48
CA LEU A 120 -18.83 -1.74 -7.01
C LEU A 120 -19.22 -0.43 -6.29
N GLU A 121 -20.49 -0.29 -5.95
CA GLU A 121 -21.03 0.83 -5.18
C GLU A 121 -20.35 0.95 -3.81
N GLU A 122 -20.22 -0.16 -3.08
CA GLU A 122 -19.52 -0.20 -1.79
C GLU A 122 -18.02 0.13 -1.96
N LYS A 123 -17.35 -0.43 -2.98
CA LYS A 123 -15.94 -0.11 -3.26
C LYS A 123 -15.75 1.39 -3.42
N LEU A 124 -16.59 2.02 -4.24
CA LEU A 124 -16.54 3.45 -4.50
C LEU A 124 -16.91 4.28 -3.27
N ASP A 125 -17.87 3.84 -2.45
CA ASP A 125 -18.23 4.50 -1.18
C ASP A 125 -17.05 4.52 -0.19
N PHE A 126 -16.43 3.36 0.06
CA PHE A 126 -15.30 3.30 0.98
C PHE A 126 -14.11 4.11 0.47
N VAL A 127 -13.80 4.04 -0.82
CA VAL A 127 -12.76 4.91 -1.41
C VAL A 127 -13.07 6.39 -1.15
N ARG A 128 -14.30 6.85 -1.41
CA ARG A 128 -14.71 8.24 -1.13
C ARG A 128 -14.45 8.63 0.31
N ARG A 129 -14.86 7.79 1.26
CA ARG A 129 -14.70 8.06 2.70
C ARG A 129 -13.25 8.25 3.12
N TYR A 130 -12.33 7.45 2.58
CA TYR A 130 -10.89 7.63 2.83
C TYR A 130 -10.36 8.91 2.17
N LEU A 131 -10.75 9.19 0.92
CA LEU A 131 -10.33 10.40 0.20
C LEU A 131 -10.85 11.68 0.87
N ASP A 132 -12.11 11.70 1.30
CA ASP A 132 -12.75 12.82 2.02
C ASP A 132 -12.08 13.10 3.37
N ALA A 133 -11.51 12.07 3.99
CA ALA A 133 -10.68 12.18 5.19
C ALA A 133 -9.23 12.63 4.91
N GLY A 134 -8.89 12.91 3.65
CA GLY A 134 -7.55 13.33 3.23
C GLY A 134 -6.52 12.19 3.17
N VAL A 135 -6.98 10.94 3.10
CA VAL A 135 -6.11 9.76 3.01
C VAL A 135 -6.06 9.26 1.57
N SER A 136 -4.86 9.16 0.99
CA SER A 136 -4.66 8.59 -0.34
C SER A 136 -4.99 7.09 -0.34
N VAL A 137 -5.55 6.59 -1.44
CA VAL A 137 -5.91 5.18 -1.59
C VAL A 137 -5.07 4.53 -2.68
N LEU A 138 -4.50 3.37 -2.35
CA LEU A 138 -4.15 2.32 -3.30
C LEU A 138 -5.28 1.29 -3.26
N TYR A 139 -5.75 0.82 -4.40
CA TYR A 139 -6.76 -0.24 -4.43
C TYR A 139 -6.13 -1.54 -4.91
N GLU A 140 -6.28 -2.64 -4.18
CA GLU A 140 -5.85 -3.98 -4.61
C GLU A 140 -7.06 -4.72 -5.21
N TRP A 141 -7.08 -4.82 -6.54
CA TRP A 141 -8.16 -5.41 -7.31
C TRP A 141 -7.85 -6.89 -7.59
N GLY A 142 -8.79 -7.77 -7.29
CA GLY A 142 -8.70 -9.21 -7.53
C GLY A 142 -9.20 -10.01 -6.34
N LYS A 143 -9.14 -11.34 -6.44
CA LYS A 143 -9.52 -12.26 -5.35
C LYS A 143 -8.33 -13.07 -4.90
N LYS A 144 -8.23 -13.30 -3.60
CA LYS A 144 -7.13 -14.09 -3.02
C LYS A 144 -7.18 -15.55 -3.43
N TYR A 145 -8.39 -16.06 -3.60
CA TYR A 145 -8.68 -17.45 -3.99
C TYR A 145 -9.69 -17.43 -5.14
N PRO A 146 -9.26 -17.11 -6.37
CA PRO A 146 -10.16 -17.04 -7.50
C PRO A 146 -10.68 -18.42 -7.87
N THR A 147 -12.00 -18.55 -8.06
CA THR A 147 -12.65 -19.78 -8.56
C THR A 147 -12.92 -19.71 -10.06
N ALA A 148 -12.66 -18.57 -10.68
CA ALA A 148 -12.81 -18.31 -12.11
C ALA A 148 -11.67 -17.41 -12.61
N PRO A 149 -11.34 -17.45 -13.91
CA PRO A 149 -10.37 -16.55 -14.51
C PRO A 149 -10.74 -15.08 -14.35
N LEU A 150 -9.73 -14.21 -14.37
CA LEU A 150 -9.92 -12.76 -14.43
C LEU A 150 -10.70 -12.39 -15.70
N GLU A 151 -11.75 -11.58 -15.55
CA GLU A 151 -12.54 -11.02 -16.65
C GLU A 151 -11.99 -9.64 -17.04
N PRO A 152 -11.23 -9.48 -18.15
CA PRO A 152 -10.45 -8.26 -18.38
C PRO A 152 -11.33 -7.02 -18.62
N VAL A 153 -12.47 -7.18 -19.28
CA VAL A 153 -13.42 -6.09 -19.57
C VAL A 153 -14.01 -5.54 -18.27
N ARG A 154 -14.43 -6.45 -17.38
CA ARG A 154 -14.96 -6.08 -16.06
C ARG A 154 -13.88 -5.43 -15.20
N ALA A 155 -12.68 -6.01 -15.18
CA ALA A 155 -11.55 -5.44 -14.45
C ALA A 155 -11.24 -4.02 -14.92
N ALA A 156 -11.15 -3.81 -16.24
CA ALA A 156 -10.90 -2.50 -16.82
C ALA A 156 -11.99 -1.46 -16.47
N ASP A 157 -13.28 -1.83 -16.48
CA ASP A 157 -14.36 -0.92 -16.08
C ASP A 157 -14.30 -0.54 -14.60
N GLU A 158 -14.19 -1.53 -13.70
CA GLU A 158 -14.10 -1.27 -12.25
C GLU A 158 -12.86 -0.42 -11.91
N ILE A 159 -11.71 -0.78 -12.47
CA ILE A 159 -10.44 -0.05 -12.28
C ILE A 159 -10.54 1.37 -12.84
N GLY A 160 -11.14 1.55 -14.02
CA GLY A 160 -11.36 2.87 -14.61
C GLY A 160 -12.18 3.78 -13.70
N ARG A 161 -13.23 3.26 -13.07
CA ARG A 161 -14.07 4.01 -12.12
C ARG A 161 -13.34 4.35 -10.83
N LEU A 162 -12.53 3.43 -10.30
CA LEU A 162 -11.68 3.67 -9.12
C LEU A 162 -10.67 4.78 -9.39
N LEU A 163 -9.99 4.74 -10.54
CA LEU A 163 -9.04 5.77 -10.95
C LEU A 163 -9.73 7.13 -11.17
N ALA A 164 -10.90 7.14 -11.83
CA ALA A 164 -11.69 8.36 -12.04
C ALA A 164 -12.16 9.00 -10.72
N LEU A 165 -12.34 8.19 -9.68
CA LEU A 165 -12.70 8.66 -8.34
C LEU A 165 -11.52 9.28 -7.57
N GLY A 166 -10.28 9.04 -8.00
CA GLY A 166 -9.07 9.57 -7.36
C GLY A 166 -8.23 8.53 -6.63
N VAL A 167 -8.48 7.22 -6.83
CA VAL A 167 -7.53 6.18 -6.40
C VAL A 167 -6.19 6.45 -7.06
N SER A 168 -5.14 6.53 -6.25
CA SER A 168 -3.82 6.92 -6.73
C SER A 168 -3.22 5.85 -7.64
N ARG A 169 -3.35 4.57 -7.29
CA ARG A 169 -2.91 3.42 -8.11
C ARG A 169 -3.78 2.20 -7.82
N VAL A 170 -3.84 1.29 -8.78
CA VAL A 170 -4.44 -0.03 -8.60
C VAL A 170 -3.35 -1.10 -8.68
N ILE A 171 -3.35 -2.00 -7.69
CA ILE A 171 -2.56 -3.23 -7.65
C ILE A 171 -3.46 -4.35 -8.18
N LEU A 172 -2.94 -5.21 -9.05
CA LEU A 172 -3.63 -6.42 -9.47
C LEU A 172 -3.17 -7.57 -8.58
N GLU A 173 -4.11 -8.25 -7.91
CA GLU A 173 -3.84 -9.47 -7.15
C GLU A 173 -3.78 -10.66 -8.10
N GLU A 174 -2.69 -11.42 -7.99
CA GLU A 174 -2.45 -12.69 -8.70
C GLU A 174 -2.19 -13.84 -7.72
#